data_AF-A0AAD7XJW4-F1
#
_entry.id   AF-A0AAD7XJW4-F1
#
_cell.length_a   1.000
_cell.length_b   1.000
_cell.length_c   1.000
_cell.angle_alpha   90.00
_cell.angle_beta   90.00
_cell.angle_gamma   90.00
#
_symmetry.space_group_name_H-M   'P 1'
#
loop_
_entity.id
_entity.type
_entity.pdbx_description
1 polymer ?
#
loop_
_entity_poly.entity_id
_entity_poly.type
_entity_poly.pdbx_seq_one_letter_code
_entity_poly.pdbx_strand_id
1 'polypeptide(L)'
;MLRWAEKMRNAQTRRALRRKLQEAIAEWEASREARKCDDEVWELAIGSPREGRQDVTRSSTEKLPREAFSCTLCRSRRATALNQPCNHLCYCAKCAEAFRKEVGAVCSACREPSELKILQATKHYRAPTTPGVEKRRKFNSSTEIAEALSRVKLSHQRSVDLWRDTTCSACFADDSLVVDIPCGHATLCASCSIEHRRARGPECPKCCAPSTTHAPVRESTCYVCFDDTSTAFLVSLGRCGHMVCTGCAVAYVRTALGDARAHVTAKGLRCLVDGCDARFGLGACRRLLSRRVRPDADVLPLSAADFDRLARFLLEAKIPTEERVYCAFSDCARLFRKRSAPEATCPYCGRPTCLGCKSPAHRNVSCEQRRNDPTDTLVKATSKPCPNCGFRLTHYHGHACHHIAPATGCLNCGNHFCYACCKPCPPNAHACKCTMFCTNSRILDHLTLDPFPRDTRCGCALCPDCDKLKPCQHCDGGCVVCLGIVRKGPKNLDDAASWHPTAIS
;
A
#
# COMPACT_ATOMS: atom_id res chain seq x y z
N MET A 1 -49.86 -23.99 12.52
CA MET A 1 -48.91 -24.95 11.92
C MET A 1 -47.87 -24.31 11.00
N LEU A 2 -48.24 -23.42 10.06
CA LEU A 2 -47.29 -22.78 9.13
C LEU A 2 -46.17 -21.96 9.82
N ARG A 3 -46.48 -21.19 10.88
CA ARG A 3 -45.48 -20.44 11.67
C ARG A 3 -44.50 -21.34 12.45
N TRP A 4 -44.87 -22.59 12.72
CA TRP A 4 -44.01 -23.56 13.41
C TRP A 4 -43.05 -24.25 12.42
N ALA A 5 -43.53 -24.59 11.23
CA ALA A 5 -42.70 -25.09 10.13
C ALA A 5 -41.65 -24.07 9.66
N GLU A 6 -41.98 -22.78 9.69
CA GLU A 6 -41.05 -21.69 9.34
C GLU A 6 -39.97 -21.46 10.42
N LYS A 7 -40.32 -21.60 11.71
CA LYS A 7 -39.35 -21.61 12.81
C LYS A 7 -38.42 -22.83 12.75
N MET A 8 -38.93 -24.01 12.39
CA MET A 8 -38.14 -25.24 12.21
C MET A 8 -37.14 -25.13 11.06
N ARG A 9 -37.56 -24.61 9.90
CA ARG A 9 -36.67 -24.35 8.75
C ARG A 9 -35.54 -23.39 9.13
N ASN A 10 -35.85 -22.29 9.81
CA ASN A 10 -34.85 -21.32 10.27
C ASN A 10 -33.90 -21.86 11.36
N ALA A 11 -34.29 -22.92 12.09
CA ALA A 11 -33.42 -23.59 13.05
C ALA A 11 -32.47 -24.60 12.37
N GLN A 12 -32.95 -25.33 11.36
CA GLN A 12 -32.13 -26.21 10.53
C GLN A 12 -31.08 -25.42 9.74
N THR A 13 -31.45 -24.28 9.15
CA THR A 13 -30.50 -23.40 8.43
C THR A 13 -29.42 -22.85 9.35
N ARG A 14 -29.77 -22.48 10.59
CA ARG A 14 -28.80 -22.04 11.61
C ARG A 14 -27.87 -23.15 12.09
N ARG A 15 -28.36 -24.38 12.19
CA ARG A 15 -27.52 -25.56 12.51
C ARG A 15 -26.56 -25.88 11.36
N ALA A 16 -27.01 -25.80 10.11
CA ALA A 16 -26.17 -26.00 8.93
C ALA A 16 -25.06 -24.94 8.81
N LEU A 17 -25.38 -23.66 9.06
CA LEU A 17 -24.39 -22.57 9.09
C LEU A 17 -23.37 -22.73 10.21
N ARG A 18 -23.78 -23.16 11.41
CA ARG A 18 -22.85 -23.46 12.51
C ARG A 18 -21.92 -24.62 12.16
N ARG A 19 -22.42 -25.66 11.49
CA ARG A 19 -21.59 -26.79 11.05
C ARG A 19 -20.55 -26.35 10.02
N LYS A 20 -20.95 -25.58 9.02
CA LYS A 20 -20.02 -25.00 8.02
C LYS A 20 -18.96 -24.09 8.64
N LEU A 21 -19.34 -23.32 9.68
CA LEU A 21 -18.39 -22.48 10.40
C LEU A 21 -17.39 -23.32 11.22
N GLN A 22 -17.85 -24.42 11.84
CA GLN A 22 -16.96 -25.34 12.56
C GLN A 22 -16.02 -26.10 11.61
N GLU A 23 -16.50 -26.53 10.44
CA GLU A 23 -15.68 -27.14 9.37
C GLU A 23 -14.58 -26.15 8.90
N ALA A 24 -14.93 -24.88 8.66
CA ALA A 24 -13.96 -23.85 8.27
C ALA A 24 -12.95 -23.49 9.37
N ILE A 25 -13.36 -23.51 10.64
CA ILE A 25 -12.44 -23.31 11.78
C ILE A 25 -11.45 -24.48 11.87
N ALA A 26 -11.93 -25.72 11.71
CA ALA A 26 -11.08 -26.91 11.73
C ALA A 26 -10.07 -26.94 10.57
N GLU A 27 -10.47 -26.55 9.35
CA GLU A 27 -9.56 -26.41 8.21
C GLU A 27 -8.48 -25.34 8.44
N TRP A 28 -8.85 -24.22 9.07
CA TRP A 28 -7.92 -23.15 9.42
C TRP A 28 -6.91 -23.57 10.50
N GLU A 29 -7.36 -24.32 11.52
CA GLU A 29 -6.49 -24.86 12.57
C GLU A 29 -5.55 -25.94 12.03
N ALA A 30 -6.02 -26.84 11.17
CA ALA A 30 -5.18 -27.82 10.48
C ALA A 30 -4.10 -27.15 9.60
N SER A 31 -4.47 -26.07 8.91
CA SER A 31 -3.53 -25.25 8.11
C SER A 31 -2.55 -24.44 8.97
N ARG A 32 -2.84 -24.25 10.26
CA ARG A 32 -1.94 -23.59 11.22
C ARG A 32 -0.94 -24.58 11.80
N GLU A 33 -1.38 -25.81 12.08
CA GLU A 33 -0.50 -26.85 12.60
C GLU A 33 0.46 -27.38 11.53
N ALA A 34 0.03 -27.45 10.25
CA ALA A 34 0.91 -27.74 9.12
C ALA A 34 2.03 -26.69 8.92
N ARG A 35 1.81 -25.45 9.38
CA ARG A 35 2.81 -24.36 9.32
C ARG A 35 3.81 -24.35 10.48
N LYS A 36 3.58 -25.11 11.55
CA LYS A 36 4.56 -25.28 12.65
C LYS A 36 5.64 -26.31 12.33
N CYS A 37 5.49 -27.11 11.28
CA CYS A 37 6.43 -28.18 10.93
C CYS A 37 7.59 -27.73 10.02
N ASP A 38 7.61 -26.45 9.59
CA ASP A 38 8.65 -25.90 8.71
C ASP A 38 9.72 -25.05 9.44
N ASP A 39 9.63 -24.89 10.77
CA ASP A 39 10.53 -24.02 11.56
C ASP A 39 11.82 -24.71 12.08
N GLU A 40 12.06 -26.00 11.76
CA GLU A 40 13.25 -26.75 12.23
C GLU A 40 14.47 -26.77 11.27
N VAL A 41 14.52 -25.96 10.19
CA VAL A 41 15.61 -26.03 9.17
C VAL A 41 16.49 -24.78 9.06
N TRP A 42 16.40 -23.82 10.00
CA TRP A 42 17.17 -22.55 9.92
C TRP A 42 18.35 -22.36 10.88
N GLU A 43 18.88 -23.44 11.48
CA GLU A 43 20.20 -23.39 12.13
C GLU A 43 21.21 -24.24 11.34
N LEU A 44 22.02 -23.59 10.48
CA LEU A 44 23.39 -23.99 10.11
C LEU A 44 23.96 -23.05 9.01
N ALA A 45 24.61 -21.97 9.46
CA ALA A 45 25.65 -21.12 8.81
C ALA A 45 25.49 -19.69 9.36
N ILE A 46 26.22 -19.24 10.38
CA ILE A 46 27.64 -18.86 10.36
C ILE A 46 28.17 -18.93 11.81
N GLY A 47 29.41 -19.43 11.97
CA GLY A 47 30.00 -19.86 13.24
C GLY A 47 30.30 -18.82 14.35
N SER A 48 30.38 -19.40 15.55
CA SER A 48 30.62 -18.90 16.92
C SER A 48 32.08 -18.41 17.18
N PRO A 49 32.52 -18.13 18.43
CA PRO A 49 31.82 -17.82 19.68
C PRO A 49 32.34 -16.55 20.40
N ARG A 50 31.51 -15.92 21.23
CA ARG A 50 31.99 -15.35 22.50
C ARG A 50 31.10 -15.84 23.62
N GLU A 51 31.69 -16.75 24.39
CA GLU A 51 31.20 -17.24 25.67
C GLU A 51 31.04 -16.10 26.67
N GLY A 52 30.01 -16.22 27.50
CA GLY A 52 29.68 -15.26 28.55
C GLY A 52 28.28 -15.50 29.09
N ARG A 53 27.92 -16.76 29.34
CA ARG A 53 26.71 -17.11 30.09
C ARG A 53 27.02 -16.90 31.56
N GLN A 54 26.59 -15.76 32.11
CA GLN A 54 26.34 -15.65 33.54
C GLN A 54 24.84 -15.73 33.75
N ASP A 55 24.44 -16.80 34.42
CA ASP A 55 23.20 -16.83 35.20
C ASP A 55 23.14 -15.61 36.13
N VAL A 56 22.07 -14.85 36.00
CA VAL A 56 21.58 -14.02 37.10
C VAL A 56 20.07 -14.20 37.18
N THR A 57 19.66 -15.07 38.10
CA THR A 57 18.40 -14.92 38.81
C THR A 57 18.27 -13.46 39.26
N ARG A 58 17.33 -12.72 38.67
CA ARG A 58 17.04 -11.36 39.14
C ARG A 58 15.54 -11.14 39.23
N SER A 59 15.06 -11.21 40.47
CA SER A 59 13.89 -10.44 40.88
C SER A 59 14.13 -8.96 40.53
N SER A 60 13.35 -8.40 39.62
CA SER A 60 13.21 -6.95 39.52
C SER A 60 11.97 -6.58 38.72
N THR A 61 10.98 -6.04 39.44
CA THR A 61 9.91 -5.14 38.98
C THR A 61 10.13 -4.53 37.57
N GLU A 62 9.53 -5.14 36.55
CA GLU A 62 9.50 -4.54 35.21
C GLU A 62 8.57 -3.31 35.21
N LYS A 63 9.19 -2.15 34.94
CA LYS A 63 8.54 -0.84 34.86
C LYS A 63 7.85 -0.71 33.50
N LEU A 64 6.51 -0.62 33.51
CA LEU A 64 5.72 -0.14 32.37
C LEU A 64 5.99 1.36 32.08
N PRO A 65 5.80 1.83 30.83
CA PRO A 65 5.99 3.23 30.46
C PRO A 65 5.16 4.20 31.32
N ARG A 66 5.80 5.27 31.80
CA ARG A 66 5.24 6.27 32.74
C ARG A 66 4.19 7.23 32.14
N GLU A 67 3.41 6.82 31.14
CA GLU A 67 2.37 7.64 30.52
C GLU A 67 0.99 7.25 31.09
N ALA A 68 0.29 8.21 31.69
CA ALA A 68 -0.97 7.99 32.39
C ALA A 68 -2.12 7.73 31.38
N PHE A 69 -2.48 6.46 31.18
CA PHE A 69 -3.66 6.08 30.38
C PHE A 69 -4.96 6.61 31.02
N SER A 70 -5.91 7.07 30.19
CA SER A 70 -7.29 7.36 30.61
C SER A 70 -8.11 6.07 30.68
N CYS A 71 -9.01 5.97 31.65
CA CYS A 71 -9.91 4.82 31.80
C CYS A 71 -10.67 4.52 30.50
N THR A 72 -10.59 3.30 29.99
CA THR A 72 -11.20 2.87 28.74
C THR A 72 -12.73 3.02 28.75
N LEU A 73 -13.37 2.89 29.92
CA LEU A 73 -14.82 3.04 30.08
C LEU A 73 -15.25 4.51 30.16
N CYS A 74 -14.80 5.24 31.17
CA CYS A 74 -15.31 6.61 31.39
C CYS A 74 -14.55 7.70 30.63
N ARG A 75 -13.34 7.41 30.12
CA ARG A 75 -12.42 8.30 29.39
C ARG A 75 -12.04 9.62 30.08
N SER A 76 -12.64 9.91 31.24
CA SER A 76 -12.51 11.15 32.00
C SER A 76 -11.59 11.05 33.20
N ARG A 77 -11.34 9.82 33.71
CA ARG A 77 -10.51 9.58 34.89
C ARG A 77 -9.27 8.78 34.52
N ARG A 78 -8.17 9.02 35.24
CA ARG A 78 -6.91 8.26 35.08
C ARG A 78 -7.14 6.78 35.38
N ALA A 79 -6.57 5.92 34.55
CA ALA A 79 -6.57 4.48 34.80
C ALA A 79 -5.64 4.16 35.97
N THR A 80 -6.17 3.44 36.96
CA THR A 80 -5.49 2.99 38.18
C THR A 80 -5.54 1.47 38.33
N ALA A 81 -6.12 0.76 37.36
CA ALA A 81 -6.20 -0.69 37.32
C ALA A 81 -6.08 -1.19 35.88
N LEU A 82 -5.51 -2.38 35.69
CA LEU A 82 -5.27 -3.01 34.38
C LEU A 82 -5.76 -4.46 34.40
N ASN A 83 -6.36 -4.91 33.29
CA ASN A 83 -6.72 -6.33 33.13
C ASN A 83 -5.48 -7.14 32.76
N GLN A 84 -5.08 -8.08 33.60
CA GLN A 84 -3.97 -9.00 33.36
C GLN A 84 -4.50 -10.41 33.05
N PRO A 85 -3.76 -11.25 32.29
CA PRO A 85 -2.43 -10.99 31.73
C PRO A 85 -2.46 -10.17 30.43
N CYS A 86 -3.61 -10.03 29.79
CA CYS A 86 -3.72 -9.52 28.42
C CYS A 86 -3.48 -8.01 28.23
N ASN A 87 -3.62 -7.20 29.29
CA ASN A 87 -3.41 -5.74 29.31
C ASN A 87 -4.22 -4.94 28.28
N HIS A 88 -5.25 -5.51 27.66
CA HIS A 88 -6.04 -4.85 26.61
C HIS A 88 -6.89 -3.67 27.11
N LEU A 89 -7.22 -3.63 28.41
CA LEU A 89 -8.17 -2.67 28.98
C LEU A 89 -7.64 -2.11 30.30
N CYS A 90 -7.75 -0.78 30.47
CA CYS A 90 -7.28 -0.06 31.64
C CYS A 90 -8.41 0.80 32.24
N TYR A 91 -8.61 0.74 33.56
CA TYR A 91 -9.77 1.33 34.23
C TYR A 91 -9.37 2.23 35.37
N CYS A 92 -10.17 3.27 35.65
CA CYS A 92 -10.10 3.95 36.95
C CYS A 92 -10.75 3.06 38.01
N ALA A 93 -10.37 3.21 39.28
CA ALA A 93 -10.86 2.37 40.39
C ALA A 93 -12.38 2.13 40.37
N LYS A 94 -13.19 3.20 40.25
CA LYS A 94 -14.66 3.08 40.20
C LYS A 94 -15.19 2.28 39.01
N CYS A 95 -14.61 2.45 37.83
CA CYS A 95 -15.04 1.71 36.63
C CYS A 95 -14.53 0.27 36.64
N ALA A 96 -13.40 0.00 37.30
CA ALA A 96 -12.85 -1.34 37.43
C ALA A 96 -13.76 -2.22 38.31
N GLU A 97 -14.23 -1.68 39.43
CA GLU A 97 -15.15 -2.37 40.34
C GLU A 97 -16.53 -2.62 39.71
N ALA A 98 -17.10 -1.61 39.04
CA ALA A 98 -18.35 -1.75 38.30
C ALA A 98 -18.24 -2.83 37.19
N PHE A 99 -17.13 -2.81 36.43
CA PHE A 99 -16.88 -3.80 35.38
C PHE A 99 -16.78 -5.23 35.93
N ARG A 100 -16.15 -5.43 37.11
CA ARG A 100 -16.08 -6.76 37.74
C ARG A 100 -17.43 -7.26 38.21
N LYS A 101 -18.29 -6.37 38.71
CA LYS A 101 -19.62 -6.73 39.18
C LYS A 101 -20.55 -7.15 38.05
N GLU A 102 -20.40 -6.54 36.86
CA GLU A 102 -21.28 -6.78 35.71
C GLU A 102 -20.77 -7.86 34.74
N VAL A 103 -19.46 -7.93 34.51
CA VAL A 103 -18.86 -8.77 33.45
C VAL A 103 -18.02 -9.93 34.02
N GLY A 104 -17.68 -9.91 35.31
CA GLY A 104 -16.93 -10.96 35.98
C GLY A 104 -15.42 -10.99 35.66
N ALA A 105 -14.81 -12.16 35.81
CA ALA A 105 -13.36 -12.38 35.68
C ALA A 105 -12.87 -12.50 34.22
N VAL A 106 -13.52 -11.83 33.24
CA VAL A 106 -13.24 -12.03 31.81
C VAL A 106 -13.00 -10.70 31.11
N CYS A 107 -11.98 -10.64 30.24
CA CYS A 107 -11.65 -9.44 29.49
C CYS A 107 -12.63 -9.25 28.33
N SER A 108 -13.32 -8.12 28.22
CA SER A 108 -14.31 -7.90 27.14
C SER A 108 -13.69 -7.73 25.75
N ALA A 109 -12.38 -7.43 25.67
CA ALA A 109 -11.67 -7.29 24.40
C ALA A 109 -11.23 -8.63 23.80
N CYS A 110 -10.69 -9.54 24.61
CA CYS A 110 -10.15 -10.83 24.13
C CYS A 110 -10.92 -12.06 24.65
N ARG A 111 -11.90 -11.88 25.53
CA ARG A 111 -12.74 -12.94 26.14
C ARG A 111 -12.00 -13.99 26.96
N GLU A 112 -10.73 -13.75 27.27
CA GLU A 112 -9.93 -14.60 28.14
C GLU A 112 -10.16 -14.27 29.64
N PRO A 113 -9.96 -15.25 30.54
CA PRO A 113 -9.91 -15.01 31.98
C PRO A 113 -8.89 -13.92 32.30
N SER A 114 -9.28 -12.96 33.13
CA SER A 114 -8.42 -11.84 33.50
C SER A 114 -8.67 -11.38 34.92
N GLU A 115 -7.60 -10.95 35.60
CA GLU A 115 -7.61 -10.35 36.94
C GLU A 115 -7.26 -8.86 36.89
N LEU A 116 -7.78 -8.07 37.83
CA LEU A 116 -7.48 -6.63 37.88
C LEU A 116 -6.27 -6.39 38.76
N LYS A 117 -5.20 -5.86 38.18
CA LYS A 117 -4.05 -5.39 38.93
C LYS A 117 -4.15 -3.90 39.19
N ILE A 118 -4.19 -3.51 40.46
CA ILE A 118 -4.19 -2.10 40.89
C ILE A 118 -2.77 -1.54 40.75
N LEU A 119 -2.66 -0.38 40.10
CA LEU A 119 -1.39 0.33 39.90
C LEU A 119 -1.15 1.25 41.11
N GLN A 120 -0.16 0.94 41.95
CA GLN A 120 0.20 1.80 43.09
C GLN A 120 0.84 3.11 42.61
N ALA A 121 0.39 4.26 43.14
CA ALA A 121 0.93 5.57 42.85
C ALA A 121 2.22 5.82 43.67
N THR A 122 3.30 6.28 43.02
CA THR A 122 4.49 6.78 43.73
C THR A 122 4.37 8.30 43.96
N LYS A 123 4.78 8.74 45.17
CA LYS A 123 4.59 10.08 45.73
C LYS A 123 5.31 11.20 44.97
N HIS A 124 4.65 12.37 44.98
CA HIS A 124 5.08 13.76 44.78
C HIS A 124 6.48 14.07 44.23
N TYR A 125 6.52 14.83 43.11
CA TYR A 125 7.66 15.65 42.72
C TYR A 125 7.29 17.13 42.93
N ARG A 126 8.01 17.83 43.83
CA ARG A 126 8.03 19.30 43.91
C ARG A 126 8.80 19.82 42.70
N ALA A 127 8.27 20.83 42.02
CA ALA A 127 8.99 21.54 40.96
C ALA A 127 10.26 22.20 41.53
N PRO A 128 11.40 22.21 40.80
CA PRO A 128 12.57 22.95 41.23
C PRO A 128 12.29 24.46 41.12
N THR A 129 12.63 25.20 42.18
CA THR A 129 12.74 26.66 42.15
C THR A 129 13.89 27.05 41.23
N THR A 130 13.64 27.94 40.27
CA THR A 130 14.64 28.46 39.33
C THR A 130 15.70 29.30 40.04
N PRO A 131 17.01 28.97 39.95
CA PRO A 131 18.04 29.98 40.00
C PRO A 131 18.09 30.73 38.66
N GLY A 132 18.53 31.98 38.72
CA GLY A 132 18.39 32.99 37.69
C GLY A 132 18.94 32.65 36.30
N VAL A 133 18.54 33.52 35.36
CA VAL A 133 18.93 33.61 33.96
C VAL A 133 20.38 33.18 33.73
N GLU A 134 20.60 31.93 33.33
CA GLU A 134 21.89 31.44 32.86
C GLU A 134 21.95 31.47 31.32
N LYS A 135 23.08 31.98 30.85
CA LYS A 135 23.38 32.38 29.47
C LYS A 135 23.05 31.32 28.42
N ARG A 136 22.66 31.78 27.21
CA ARG A 136 22.50 30.98 25.98
C ARG A 136 23.57 29.89 25.88
N ARG A 137 23.16 28.64 26.12
CA ARG A 137 23.99 27.47 25.89
C ARG A 137 24.13 27.28 24.38
N LYS A 138 25.34 27.45 23.84
CA LYS A 138 25.65 27.06 22.46
C LYS A 138 25.62 25.54 22.39
N PHE A 139 24.82 25.00 21.47
CA PHE A 139 24.75 23.56 21.18
C PHE A 139 26.02 23.17 20.42
N ASN A 140 26.74 22.17 20.93
CA ASN A 140 28.06 21.80 20.40
C ASN A 140 28.04 20.53 19.55
N SER A 141 26.86 19.93 19.31
CA SER A 141 26.75 18.71 18.51
C SER A 141 25.48 18.63 17.66
N SER A 142 25.61 18.02 16.48
CA SER A 142 24.50 17.79 15.54
C SER A 142 23.40 16.89 16.13
N THR A 143 23.72 16.07 17.12
CA THR A 143 22.79 15.15 17.80
C THR A 143 21.88 15.90 18.78
N GLU A 144 22.41 16.86 19.54
CA GLU A 144 21.63 17.66 20.48
C GLU A 144 20.59 18.56 19.75
N ILE A 145 20.96 19.10 18.59
CA ILE A 145 20.06 19.89 17.74
C ILE A 145 18.95 18.97 17.18
N ALA A 146 19.29 17.75 16.76
CA ALA A 146 18.31 16.79 16.24
C ALA A 146 17.31 16.32 17.31
N GLU A 147 17.76 16.13 18.55
CA GLU A 147 16.89 15.79 19.69
C GLU A 147 16.01 16.96 20.13
N ALA A 148 16.54 18.18 20.14
CA ALA A 148 15.74 19.39 20.40
C ALA A 148 14.64 19.57 19.36
N LEU A 149 14.96 19.44 18.06
CA LEU A 149 13.99 19.52 16.97
C LEU A 149 12.96 18.37 17.02
N SER A 150 13.37 17.17 17.46
CA SER A 150 12.47 16.03 17.62
C SER A 150 11.48 16.23 18.77
N ARG A 151 11.93 16.82 19.89
CA ARG A 151 11.06 17.21 21.02
C ARG A 151 10.05 18.28 20.62
N VAL A 152 10.47 19.29 19.87
CA VAL A 152 9.58 20.34 19.33
C VAL A 152 8.57 19.73 18.35
N LYS A 153 8.99 18.82 17.46
CA LYS A 153 8.08 18.11 16.55
C LYS A 153 7.04 17.27 17.29
N LEU A 154 7.45 16.50 18.30
CA LEU A 154 6.53 15.68 19.10
C LEU A 154 5.55 16.53 19.92
N SER A 155 6.00 17.66 20.46
CA SER A 155 5.16 18.65 21.14
C SER A 155 4.15 19.29 20.17
N HIS A 156 4.58 19.64 18.96
CA HIS A 156 3.71 20.18 17.91
C HIS A 156 2.68 19.14 17.43
N GLN A 157 3.10 17.88 17.25
CA GLN A 157 2.22 16.78 16.86
C GLN A 157 1.16 16.48 17.93
N ARG A 158 1.56 16.42 19.20
CA ARG A 158 0.66 16.24 20.36
C ARG A 158 -0.30 17.42 20.53
N SER A 159 0.14 18.63 20.21
CA SER A 159 -0.73 19.81 20.20
C SER A 159 -1.76 19.67 19.09
N VAL A 160 -1.37 19.45 17.84
CA VAL A 160 -2.29 19.32 16.69
C VAL A 160 -3.39 18.25 16.88
N ASP A 161 -3.11 17.16 17.61
CA ASP A 161 -4.11 16.11 17.88
C ASP A 161 -5.02 16.41 19.09
N LEU A 162 -4.63 17.27 20.04
CA LEU A 162 -5.47 17.73 21.16
C LEU A 162 -6.46 18.83 20.74
N TRP A 163 -6.16 19.52 19.63
CA TRP A 163 -6.89 20.68 19.13
C TRP A 163 -8.21 20.36 18.44
N ARG A 164 -8.47 19.10 18.09
CA ARG A 164 -9.64 18.74 17.26
C ARG A 164 -10.97 18.64 18.01
N ASP A 165 -10.97 18.61 19.35
CA ASP A 165 -12.19 18.43 20.18
C ASP A 165 -12.22 19.31 21.46
N THR A 166 -11.44 20.40 21.55
CA THR A 166 -11.35 21.22 22.76
C THR A 166 -12.11 22.55 22.60
N THR A 167 -13.18 22.73 23.40
CA THR A 167 -13.91 24.01 23.53
C THR A 167 -13.28 24.91 24.57
N CYS A 168 -13.57 26.22 24.49
CA CYS A 168 -13.06 27.23 25.42
C CYS A 168 -13.43 26.89 26.86
N SER A 169 -12.45 26.85 27.76
CA SER A 169 -12.68 26.50 29.17
C SER A 169 -13.41 27.58 29.97
N ALA A 170 -13.62 28.76 29.39
CA ALA A 170 -14.38 29.85 30.01
C ALA A 170 -15.82 29.92 29.49
N CYS A 171 -16.01 30.00 28.17
CA CYS A 171 -17.34 30.14 27.58
C CYS A 171 -17.99 28.82 27.15
N PHE A 172 -17.21 27.74 27.02
CA PHE A 172 -17.63 26.41 26.54
C PHE A 172 -18.30 26.39 25.16
N ALA A 173 -18.38 27.53 24.47
CA ALA A 173 -19.12 27.70 23.22
C ALA A 173 -18.22 27.75 21.98
N ASP A 174 -17.02 28.32 22.11
CA ASP A 174 -16.11 28.53 20.98
C ASP A 174 -15.00 27.47 20.96
N ASP A 175 -14.83 26.80 19.82
CA ASP A 175 -13.77 25.82 19.56
C ASP A 175 -12.50 26.48 18.96
N SER A 176 -12.53 27.81 18.79
CA SER A 176 -11.45 28.65 18.25
C SER A 176 -10.45 29.03 19.33
N LEU A 177 -9.88 28.02 19.98
CA LEU A 177 -8.88 28.25 21.03
C LEU A 177 -7.70 29.03 20.45
N VAL A 178 -7.11 29.93 21.25
CA VAL A 178 -5.83 30.55 20.94
C VAL A 178 -4.71 29.80 21.65
N VAL A 179 -3.53 29.73 21.04
CA VAL A 179 -2.34 29.08 21.62
C VAL A 179 -1.59 30.11 22.46
N ASP A 180 -1.34 29.82 23.74
CA ASP A 180 -0.44 30.59 24.59
C ASP A 180 1.02 30.15 24.35
N ILE A 181 1.83 31.01 23.75
CA ILE A 181 3.25 30.77 23.45
C ILE A 181 4.11 31.42 24.55
N PRO A 182 5.18 30.77 25.07
CA PRO A 182 5.82 29.56 24.54
C PRO A 182 5.28 28.24 25.08
N CYS A 183 4.39 28.24 26.07
CA CYS A 183 3.97 27.01 26.75
C CYS A 183 3.12 26.06 25.89
N GLY A 184 2.52 26.54 24.79
CA GLY A 184 1.72 25.75 23.86
C GLY A 184 0.33 25.37 24.36
N HIS A 185 -0.11 25.90 25.50
CA HIS A 185 -1.43 25.62 26.04
C HIS A 185 -2.51 26.33 25.22
N ALA A 186 -3.60 25.61 24.95
CA ALA A 186 -4.77 26.13 24.26
C ALA A 186 -5.97 25.90 25.17
N THR A 187 -6.46 26.96 25.81
CA THR A 187 -7.51 26.84 26.84
C THR A 187 -8.68 27.77 26.62
N LEU A 188 -8.42 28.98 26.11
CA LEU A 188 -9.44 29.99 25.89
C LEU A 188 -9.57 30.29 24.41
N CYS A 189 -10.78 30.66 23.96
CA CYS A 189 -10.97 31.29 22.66
C CYS A 189 -10.39 32.71 22.64
N ALA A 190 -10.37 33.34 21.46
CA ALA A 190 -9.78 34.67 21.29
C ALA A 190 -10.40 35.72 22.22
N SER A 191 -11.73 35.78 22.32
CA SER A 191 -12.43 36.73 23.18
C SER A 191 -12.15 36.50 24.68
N CYS A 192 -12.33 35.27 25.16
CA CYS A 192 -12.06 34.93 26.56
C CYS A 192 -10.59 35.13 26.94
N SER A 193 -9.65 34.93 25.99
CA SER A 193 -8.24 35.19 26.25
C SER A 193 -7.93 36.68 26.39
N ILE A 194 -8.58 37.55 25.60
CA ILE A 194 -8.48 39.00 25.77
C ILE A 194 -8.97 39.42 27.15
N GLU A 195 -10.12 38.91 27.58
CA GLU A 195 -10.67 39.21 28.91
C GLU A 195 -9.75 38.73 30.04
N HIS A 196 -9.24 37.50 29.93
CA HIS A 196 -8.28 36.96 30.89
C HIS A 196 -7.05 37.86 31.02
N ARG A 197 -6.49 38.30 29.89
CA ARG A 197 -5.28 39.12 29.86
C ARG A 197 -5.49 40.54 30.35
N ARG A 198 -6.69 41.10 30.15
CA ARG A 198 -7.09 42.37 30.78
C ARG A 198 -7.15 42.25 32.30
N ALA A 199 -7.64 41.12 32.82
CA ALA A 199 -7.80 40.92 34.25
C ALA A 199 -6.52 40.49 34.98
N ARG A 200 -5.65 39.70 34.33
CA ARG A 200 -4.50 39.05 34.98
C ARG A 200 -3.14 39.33 34.33
N GLY A 201 -3.10 40.19 33.32
CA GLY A 201 -1.89 40.46 32.56
C GLY A 201 -1.56 39.37 31.52
N PRO A 202 -0.41 39.47 30.83
CA PRO A 202 -0.06 38.61 29.72
C PRO A 202 0.44 37.22 30.18
N GLU A 203 -0.38 36.48 30.92
CA GLU A 203 -0.06 35.16 31.46
C GLU A 203 -0.96 34.08 30.87
N CYS A 204 -0.44 32.84 30.81
CA CYS A 204 -1.20 31.69 30.35
C CYS A 204 -2.23 31.27 31.41
N PRO A 205 -3.52 31.07 31.08
CA PRO A 205 -4.55 30.66 32.04
C PRO A 205 -4.29 29.30 32.70
N LYS A 206 -3.50 28.43 32.06
CA LYS A 206 -3.25 27.06 32.52
C LYS A 206 -2.02 26.92 33.40
N CYS A 207 -0.94 27.64 33.09
CA CYS A 207 0.34 27.50 33.80
C CYS A 207 0.87 28.80 34.40
N CYS A 208 0.13 29.91 34.25
CA CYS A 208 0.47 31.24 34.74
C CYS A 208 1.85 31.76 34.30
N ALA A 209 2.44 31.18 33.25
CA ALA A 209 3.69 31.67 32.70
C ALA A 209 3.42 32.88 31.79
N PRO A 210 4.33 33.87 31.73
CA PRO A 210 4.26 34.94 30.75
C PRO A 210 4.12 34.34 29.34
N SER A 211 3.11 34.79 28.61
CA SER A 211 2.78 34.24 27.30
C SER A 211 2.18 35.28 26.37
N THR A 212 2.25 35.02 25.08
CA THR A 212 1.50 35.74 24.03
C THR A 212 0.54 34.78 23.35
N THR A 213 -0.63 35.26 22.96
CA THR A 213 -1.58 34.45 22.20
C THR A 213 -1.26 34.43 20.72
N HIS A 214 -1.44 33.27 20.11
CA HIS A 214 -1.42 33.10 18.67
C HIS A 214 -2.70 32.39 18.26
N ALA A 215 -3.45 32.97 17.31
CA ALA A 215 -4.60 32.29 16.74
C ALA A 215 -4.11 31.09 15.90
N PRO A 216 -4.72 29.90 16.05
CA PRO A 216 -4.44 28.78 15.16
C PRO A 216 -4.89 29.17 13.75
N VAL A 217 -4.04 28.88 12.77
CA VAL A 217 -4.46 28.97 11.37
C VAL A 217 -5.45 27.82 11.13
N ARG A 218 -6.72 28.18 10.90
CA ARG A 218 -7.82 27.21 10.68
C ARG A 218 -7.92 26.78 9.23
N GLU A 219 -7.56 27.68 8.32
CA GLU A 219 -7.60 27.49 6.87
C GLU A 219 -6.30 28.00 6.27
N SER A 220 -5.84 27.32 5.23
CA SER A 220 -4.69 27.74 4.44
C SER A 220 -4.87 27.23 3.02
N THR A 221 -4.32 27.98 2.07
CA THR A 221 -4.38 27.66 0.66
C THR A 221 -3.48 26.47 0.33
N CYS A 222 -3.97 25.54 -0.48
CA CYS A 222 -3.19 24.42 -1.01
C CYS A 222 -2.29 24.90 -2.16
N TYR A 223 -0.98 24.62 -2.13
CA TYR A 223 -0.04 25.02 -3.20
C TYR A 223 -0.23 24.31 -4.56
N VAL A 224 -1.15 23.33 -4.65
CA VAL A 224 -1.37 22.53 -5.86
C VAL A 224 -2.67 22.90 -6.54
N CYS A 225 -3.79 22.85 -5.81
CA CYS A 225 -5.11 23.22 -6.34
C CYS A 225 -5.48 24.68 -6.10
N PHE A 226 -4.70 25.41 -5.29
CA PHE A 226 -4.97 26.80 -4.89
C PHE A 226 -6.28 27.02 -4.12
N ASP A 227 -6.92 25.95 -3.64
CA ASP A 227 -8.11 26.05 -2.79
C ASP A 227 -7.75 26.33 -1.34
N ASP A 228 -8.49 27.24 -0.71
CA ASP A 228 -8.51 27.39 0.74
C ASP A 228 -9.11 26.16 1.38
N THR A 229 -8.36 25.60 2.33
CA THR A 229 -8.69 24.31 2.92
C THR A 229 -8.42 24.35 4.42
N SER A 230 -9.33 23.77 5.20
CA SER A 230 -9.09 23.58 6.63
C SER A 230 -7.77 22.86 6.86
N THR A 231 -6.97 23.34 7.81
CA THR A 231 -5.67 22.76 8.17
C THR A 231 -5.77 21.30 8.63
N ALA A 232 -6.98 20.83 8.98
CA ALA A 232 -7.27 19.41 9.25
C ALA A 232 -7.02 18.50 8.03
N PHE A 233 -7.24 19.03 6.81
CA PHE A 233 -7.04 18.32 5.54
C PHE A 233 -5.74 18.70 4.85
N LEU A 234 -4.89 19.52 5.47
CA LEU A 234 -3.56 19.82 4.95
C LEU A 234 -2.51 18.88 5.55
N VAL A 235 -1.53 18.52 4.72
CA VAL A 235 -0.45 17.61 5.08
C VAL A 235 0.88 18.13 4.54
N SER A 236 1.94 17.95 5.33
CA SER A 236 3.32 18.05 4.85
C SER A 236 3.90 16.65 4.64
N LEU A 237 4.30 16.38 3.40
CA LEU A 237 4.89 15.10 3.02
C LEU A 237 6.41 15.11 3.22
N GLY A 238 7.06 16.22 2.94
CA GLY A 238 8.51 16.39 3.00
C GLY A 238 9.01 17.06 4.29
N ARG A 239 10.32 17.27 4.35
CA ARG A 239 10.96 18.08 5.40
C ARG A 239 10.99 19.58 5.08
N CYS A 240 10.56 19.98 3.88
CA CYS A 240 10.48 21.37 3.43
C CYS A 240 9.39 22.18 4.13
N GLY A 241 8.40 21.53 4.76
CA GLY A 241 7.32 22.23 5.44
C GLY A 241 6.18 22.69 4.53
N HIS A 242 6.29 22.52 3.21
CA HIS A 242 5.19 22.81 2.29
C HIS A 242 3.95 21.96 2.63
N MET A 243 2.80 22.61 2.59
CA MET A 243 1.51 22.04 2.99
C MET A 243 0.62 21.90 1.76
N VAL A 244 0.06 20.71 1.53
CA VAL A 244 -0.88 20.46 0.43
C VAL A 244 -2.11 19.75 0.98
N CYS A 245 -3.25 19.85 0.32
CA CYS A 245 -4.43 19.12 0.76
C CYS A 245 -4.24 17.60 0.58
N THR A 246 -4.87 16.80 1.45
CA THR A 246 -4.79 15.33 1.40
C THR A 246 -5.20 14.81 0.03
N GLY A 247 -6.21 15.41 -0.61
CA GLY A 247 -6.66 15.04 -1.96
C GLY A 247 -5.54 15.15 -3.01
N CYS A 248 -4.89 16.31 -3.10
CA CYS A 248 -3.75 16.53 -4.00
C CYS A 248 -2.57 15.60 -3.69
N ALA A 249 -2.29 15.37 -2.41
CA ALA A 249 -1.24 14.42 -1.99
C ALA A 249 -1.53 13.00 -2.47
N VAL A 250 -2.77 12.52 -2.32
CA VAL A 250 -3.18 11.18 -2.77
C VAL A 250 -3.18 11.08 -4.28
N ALA A 251 -3.72 12.08 -4.98
CA ALA A 251 -3.72 12.14 -6.44
C ALA A 251 -2.29 12.06 -6.99
N TYR A 252 -1.35 12.84 -6.45
CA TYR A 252 0.05 12.79 -6.86
C TYR A 252 0.69 11.41 -6.64
N VAL A 253 0.42 10.76 -5.50
CA VAL A 253 0.91 9.39 -5.25
C VAL A 253 0.36 8.43 -6.30
N ARG A 254 -0.91 8.54 -6.69
CA ARG A 254 -1.50 7.71 -7.75
C ARG A 254 -0.89 7.99 -9.12
N THR A 255 -0.65 9.25 -9.46
CA THR A 255 0.09 9.62 -10.69
C THR A 255 1.48 9.02 -10.69
N ALA A 256 2.20 9.09 -9.57
CA ALA A 256 3.52 8.47 -9.41
C ALA A 256 3.48 6.93 -9.48
N LEU A 257 2.36 6.30 -9.11
CA LEU A 257 2.15 4.86 -9.31
C LEU A 257 1.86 4.50 -10.78
N GLY A 258 1.25 5.42 -11.54
CA GLY A 258 1.00 5.28 -12.97
C GLY A 258 2.28 5.39 -13.81
N ASP A 259 3.18 6.32 -13.45
CA ASP A 259 4.50 6.47 -14.05
C ASP A 259 5.60 6.46 -12.99
N ALA A 260 5.89 5.27 -12.45
CA ALA A 260 6.89 5.11 -11.42
C ALA A 260 8.30 5.48 -11.89
N ARG A 261 8.60 5.33 -13.19
CA ARG A 261 9.94 5.60 -13.73
C ARG A 261 10.24 7.10 -13.72
N ALA A 262 9.25 7.94 -14.02
CA ALA A 262 9.43 9.39 -13.99
C ALA A 262 9.45 9.96 -12.55
N HIS A 263 8.64 9.42 -11.65
CA HIS A 263 8.37 10.07 -10.36
C HIS A 263 9.05 9.41 -9.15
N VAL A 264 9.32 8.10 -9.20
CA VAL A 264 9.86 7.33 -8.06
C VAL A 264 11.37 7.16 -8.20
N THR A 265 12.12 7.69 -7.23
CA THR A 265 13.59 7.60 -7.21
C THR A 265 14.08 6.89 -5.95
N ALA A 266 15.36 6.48 -5.92
CA ALA A 266 16.01 5.93 -4.73
C ALA A 266 15.88 6.84 -3.49
N LYS A 267 15.82 8.16 -3.71
CA LYS A 267 15.68 9.19 -2.66
C LYS A 267 14.22 9.43 -2.23
N GLY A 268 13.24 8.85 -2.92
CA GLY A 268 11.82 9.07 -2.69
C GLY A 268 11.12 9.83 -3.82
N LEU A 269 9.89 10.27 -3.55
CA LEU A 269 9.12 11.16 -4.42
C LEU A 269 9.53 12.61 -4.20
N ARG A 270 9.43 13.42 -5.25
CA ARG A 270 9.66 14.87 -5.21
C ARG A 270 8.52 15.59 -4.51
N CYS A 271 8.80 16.70 -3.84
CA CYS A 271 7.76 17.61 -3.33
C CYS A 271 6.87 18.08 -4.49
N LEU A 272 5.59 18.33 -4.21
CA LEU A 272 4.61 18.73 -5.22
C LEU A 272 4.70 20.22 -5.56
N VAL A 273 5.38 21.01 -4.72
CA VAL A 273 5.54 22.45 -4.93
C VAL A 273 6.70 22.67 -5.89
N ASP A 274 6.43 23.47 -6.91
CA ASP A 274 7.38 23.74 -7.97
C ASP A 274 8.64 24.45 -7.44
N GLY A 275 9.80 24.09 -7.98
CA GLY A 275 11.10 24.57 -7.48
C GLY A 275 11.55 23.98 -6.13
N CYS A 276 10.80 23.06 -5.51
CA CYS A 276 11.22 22.40 -4.27
C CYS A 276 11.88 21.03 -4.51
N ASP A 277 13.19 20.92 -4.20
CA ASP A 277 13.94 19.66 -4.35
C ASP A 277 13.79 18.66 -3.20
N ALA A 278 13.00 19.00 -2.18
CA ALA A 278 12.78 18.11 -1.06
C ALA A 278 12.13 16.79 -1.50
N ARG A 279 12.54 15.70 -0.86
CA ARG A 279 12.03 14.36 -1.13
C ARG A 279 11.28 13.79 0.06
N PHE A 280 10.32 12.90 -0.22
CA PHE A 280 9.62 12.13 0.81
C PHE A 280 9.50 10.66 0.43
N GLY A 281 9.49 9.81 1.46
CA GLY A 281 9.41 8.35 1.30
C GLY A 281 8.20 7.74 2.00
N LEU A 282 8.22 6.42 2.19
CA LEU A 282 7.09 5.65 2.72
C LEU A 282 6.55 6.14 4.06
N GLY A 283 7.41 6.65 4.96
CA GLY A 283 6.95 7.18 6.24
C GLY A 283 5.96 8.35 6.11
N ALA A 284 6.08 9.15 5.05
CA ALA A 284 5.14 10.23 4.74
C ALA A 284 3.84 9.69 4.14
N CYS A 285 3.94 8.80 3.15
CA CYS A 285 2.78 8.19 2.50
C CYS A 285 1.97 7.32 3.48
N ARG A 286 2.61 6.69 4.46
CA ARG A 286 1.93 5.91 5.50
C ARG A 286 0.99 6.78 6.33
N ARG A 287 1.33 8.05 6.56
CA ARG A 287 0.43 8.99 7.26
C ARG A 287 -0.82 9.30 6.44
N LEU A 288 -0.77 9.18 5.11
CA LEU A 288 -1.93 9.42 4.24
C LEU A 288 -2.99 8.32 4.37
N LEU A 289 -2.62 7.09 4.73
CA LEU A 289 -3.56 5.97 4.90
C LEU A 289 -4.62 6.26 5.98
N SER A 290 -4.25 7.01 7.02
CA SER A 290 -5.14 7.37 8.13
C SER A 290 -5.76 8.76 7.98
N ARG A 291 -5.46 9.49 6.88
CA ARG A 291 -5.95 10.85 6.67
C ARG A 291 -7.26 10.80 5.89
N ARG A 292 -8.22 11.59 6.38
CA ARG A 292 -9.45 11.85 5.63
C ARG A 292 -9.13 12.75 4.44
N VAL A 293 -9.71 12.41 3.30
CA VAL A 293 -9.85 13.32 2.17
C VAL A 293 -11.12 14.16 2.41
N ARG A 294 -11.17 15.39 1.88
CA ARG A 294 -12.38 16.21 2.01
C ARG A 294 -13.54 15.52 1.29
N PRO A 295 -14.79 15.61 1.80
CA PRO A 295 -15.94 14.98 1.17
C PRO A 295 -16.24 15.47 -0.26
N ASP A 296 -15.87 16.71 -0.55
CA ASP A 296 -16.08 17.40 -1.82
C ASP A 296 -14.93 17.22 -2.83
N ALA A 297 -13.86 16.51 -2.46
CA ALA A 297 -12.78 16.23 -3.39
C ALA A 297 -13.08 14.97 -4.21
N ASP A 298 -12.88 15.06 -5.53
CA ASP A 298 -13.02 13.95 -6.50
C ASP A 298 -11.89 12.90 -6.40
N VAL A 299 -11.44 12.57 -5.18
CA VAL A 299 -10.33 11.65 -4.94
C VAL A 299 -10.64 10.74 -3.76
N LEU A 300 -10.65 9.43 -4.00
CA LEU A 300 -10.77 8.44 -2.92
C LEU A 300 -9.53 8.43 -2.02
N PRO A 301 -9.66 8.10 -0.72
CA PRO A 301 -8.52 7.92 0.18
C PRO A 301 -7.47 6.94 -0.38
N LEU A 302 -6.21 7.11 0.03
CA LEU A 302 -5.13 6.21 -0.39
C LEU A 302 -5.39 4.80 0.14
N SER A 303 -5.36 3.81 -0.75
CA SER A 303 -5.59 2.42 -0.35
C SER A 303 -4.31 1.74 0.17
N ALA A 304 -4.47 0.67 0.95
CA ALA A 304 -3.34 -0.18 1.35
C ALA A 304 -2.62 -0.77 0.13
N ALA A 305 -3.37 -1.16 -0.91
CA ALA A 305 -2.82 -1.67 -2.16
C ALA A 305 -1.96 -0.62 -2.90
N ASP A 306 -2.40 0.65 -2.95
CA ASP A 306 -1.62 1.76 -3.51
C ASP A 306 -0.30 1.93 -2.72
N PHE A 307 -0.38 1.87 -1.40
CA PHE A 307 0.79 1.98 -0.53
C PHE A 307 1.79 0.83 -0.74
N ASP A 308 1.31 -0.41 -0.84
CA ASP A 308 2.15 -1.58 -1.07
C ASP A 308 2.81 -1.54 -2.46
N ARG A 309 2.09 -1.07 -3.48
CA ARG A 309 2.66 -0.80 -4.81
C ARG A 309 3.77 0.24 -4.74
N LEU A 310 3.54 1.34 -4.01
CA LEU A 310 4.54 2.39 -3.87
C LEU A 310 5.77 1.89 -3.12
N ALA A 311 5.58 1.07 -2.09
CA ALA A 311 6.66 0.45 -1.34
C ALA A 311 7.55 -0.42 -2.23
N ARG A 312 6.93 -1.22 -3.12
CA ARG A 312 7.67 -2.01 -4.11
C ARG A 312 8.47 -1.13 -5.06
N PHE A 313 7.88 -0.08 -5.63
CA PHE A 313 8.59 0.81 -6.54
C PHE A 313 9.74 1.56 -5.86
N LEU A 314 9.55 2.02 -4.61
CA LEU A 314 10.60 2.69 -3.85
C LEU A 314 11.75 1.75 -3.47
N LEU A 315 11.46 0.48 -3.20
CA LEU A 315 12.49 -0.54 -2.97
C LEU A 315 13.24 -0.85 -4.26
N GLU A 316 12.52 -1.04 -5.37
CA GLU A 316 13.11 -1.26 -6.68
C GLU A 316 14.01 -0.09 -7.11
N ALA A 317 13.57 1.15 -6.90
CA ALA A 317 14.34 2.34 -7.27
C ALA A 317 15.68 2.46 -6.50
N LYS A 318 15.84 1.78 -5.36
CA LYS A 318 17.11 1.71 -4.62
C LYS A 318 18.09 0.69 -5.19
N ILE A 319 17.63 -0.20 -6.05
CA ILE A 319 18.47 -1.18 -6.74
C ILE A 319 18.88 -0.57 -8.08
N PRO A 320 20.19 -0.36 -8.34
CA PRO A 320 20.68 0.05 -9.65
C PRO A 320 20.17 -0.88 -10.75
N THR A 321 19.84 -0.33 -11.91
CA THR A 321 19.14 -1.07 -12.99
C THR A 321 19.93 -2.30 -13.43
N GLU A 322 21.25 -2.18 -13.47
CA GLU A 322 22.22 -3.23 -13.82
C GLU A 322 22.28 -4.37 -12.79
N GLU A 323 21.83 -4.12 -11.57
CA GLU A 323 21.78 -5.12 -10.50
C GLU A 323 20.38 -5.71 -10.29
N ARG A 324 19.35 -5.23 -11.02
CA ARG A 324 17.97 -5.72 -10.88
C ARG A 324 17.79 -7.08 -11.55
N VAL A 325 17.35 -8.06 -10.76
CA VAL A 325 17.00 -9.40 -11.25
C VAL A 325 15.62 -9.76 -10.76
N TYR A 326 14.73 -10.09 -11.69
CA TYR A 326 13.45 -10.72 -11.35
C TYR A 326 13.62 -12.23 -11.37
N CYS A 327 13.04 -12.91 -10.38
CA CYS A 327 12.96 -14.35 -10.38
C CYS A 327 12.22 -14.83 -11.64
N ALA A 328 12.82 -15.76 -12.38
CA ALA A 328 12.27 -16.26 -13.65
C ALA A 328 11.04 -17.15 -13.49
N PHE A 329 10.74 -17.58 -12.26
CA PHE A 329 9.62 -18.47 -11.97
C PHE A 329 8.36 -17.64 -11.69
N SER A 330 7.29 -17.92 -12.45
CA SER A 330 6.04 -17.14 -12.44
C SER A 330 5.31 -17.15 -11.09
N ASP A 331 5.46 -18.22 -10.31
CA ASP A 331 4.92 -18.35 -8.96
C ASP A 331 5.71 -17.53 -7.92
N CYS A 332 6.90 -17.05 -8.27
CA CYS A 332 7.70 -16.18 -7.42
C CYS A 332 7.76 -14.73 -7.94
N ALA A 333 8.33 -14.53 -9.13
CA ALA A 333 8.46 -13.25 -9.84
C ALA A 333 9.03 -12.04 -9.03
N ARG A 334 9.59 -12.27 -7.84
CA ARG A 334 10.10 -11.21 -6.96
C ARG A 334 11.41 -10.62 -7.50
N LEU A 335 11.57 -9.31 -7.32
CA LEU A 335 12.81 -8.59 -7.60
C LEU A 335 13.84 -8.83 -6.48
N PHE A 336 15.08 -9.10 -6.86
CA PHE A 336 16.22 -9.15 -5.96
C PHE A 336 17.46 -8.54 -6.64
N ARG A 337 18.47 -8.23 -5.82
CA ARG A 337 19.74 -7.67 -6.28
C ARG A 337 20.68 -8.79 -6.72
N LYS A 338 21.25 -8.71 -7.92
CA LYS A 338 22.31 -9.60 -8.41
C LYS A 338 23.48 -9.59 -7.43
N ARG A 339 23.94 -10.78 -7.00
CA ARG A 339 25.27 -10.97 -6.42
C ARG A 339 26.23 -11.39 -7.55
N SER A 340 27.52 -11.11 -7.44
CA SER A 340 28.56 -11.13 -8.49
C SER A 340 28.82 -12.47 -9.23
N ALA A 341 27.91 -13.44 -9.16
CA ALA A 341 27.97 -14.73 -9.85
C ALA A 341 27.25 -14.70 -11.22
N PRO A 342 27.57 -15.62 -12.15
CA PRO A 342 26.89 -15.77 -13.45
C PRO A 342 25.46 -16.33 -13.35
N GLU A 343 25.18 -17.07 -12.28
CA GLU A 343 23.84 -17.54 -11.88
C GLU A 343 23.48 -16.84 -10.56
N ALA A 344 22.21 -16.44 -10.40
CA ALA A 344 21.75 -15.91 -9.12
C ALA A 344 20.61 -16.74 -8.57
N THR A 345 20.80 -17.20 -7.34
CA THR A 345 19.76 -17.88 -6.57
C THR A 345 18.79 -16.85 -6.01
N CYS A 346 17.51 -17.01 -6.31
CA CYS A 346 16.47 -16.16 -5.73
C CYS A 346 16.46 -16.36 -4.21
N PRO A 347 16.65 -15.30 -3.39
CA PRO A 347 16.69 -15.43 -1.94
C PRO A 347 15.30 -15.74 -1.33
N TYR A 348 14.24 -15.62 -2.12
CA TYR A 348 12.87 -15.82 -1.66
C TYR A 348 12.35 -17.24 -1.88
N CYS A 349 12.83 -17.93 -2.92
CA CYS A 349 12.36 -19.27 -3.26
C CYS A 349 13.49 -20.29 -3.46
N GLY A 350 14.75 -19.89 -3.28
CA GLY A 350 15.92 -20.77 -3.40
C GLY A 350 16.22 -21.24 -4.83
N ARG A 351 15.42 -20.86 -5.82
CA ARG A 351 15.58 -21.36 -7.20
C ARG A 351 16.58 -20.50 -7.99
N PRO A 352 17.48 -21.12 -8.76
CA PRO A 352 18.50 -20.42 -9.53
C PRO A 352 17.92 -19.83 -10.83
N THR A 353 18.31 -18.59 -11.13
CA THR A 353 17.93 -17.84 -12.33
C THR A 353 19.18 -17.51 -13.15
N CYS A 354 19.12 -17.75 -14.45
CA CYS A 354 20.16 -17.35 -15.38
C CYS A 354 20.12 -15.84 -15.58
N LEU A 355 21.23 -15.15 -15.30
CA LEU A 355 21.29 -13.69 -15.39
C LEU A 355 21.41 -13.18 -16.82
N GLY A 356 21.87 -14.03 -17.75
CA GLY A 356 22.05 -13.69 -19.16
C GLY A 356 20.72 -13.63 -19.92
N CYS A 357 19.88 -14.66 -19.79
CA CYS A 357 18.60 -14.78 -20.51
C CYS A 357 17.36 -14.56 -19.62
N LYS A 358 17.52 -14.42 -18.30
CA LYS A 358 16.45 -14.23 -17.31
C LYS A 358 15.44 -15.40 -17.24
N SER A 359 15.88 -16.62 -17.57
CA SER A 359 15.10 -17.86 -17.42
C SER A 359 15.55 -18.65 -16.18
N PRO A 360 14.87 -19.76 -15.80
CA PRO A 360 15.46 -20.74 -14.90
C PRO A 360 16.90 -21.09 -15.31
N ALA A 361 17.79 -21.29 -14.33
CA ALA A 361 19.20 -21.54 -14.60
C ALA A 361 19.40 -22.79 -15.47
N HIS A 362 20.42 -22.72 -16.33
CA HIS A 362 20.71 -23.76 -17.31
C HIS A 362 22.23 -23.84 -17.55
N ARG A 363 22.79 -25.05 -17.64
CA ARG A 363 24.23 -25.29 -17.85
C ARG A 363 24.57 -25.97 -19.17
N ASN A 364 23.64 -26.75 -19.71
CA ASN A 364 23.89 -27.61 -20.88
C ASN A 364 23.39 -26.98 -22.20
N VAL A 365 22.86 -25.75 -22.14
CA VAL A 365 22.43 -24.98 -23.31
C VAL A 365 22.87 -23.54 -23.13
N SER A 366 23.25 -22.87 -24.23
CA SER A 366 23.63 -21.46 -24.19
C SER A 366 22.42 -20.55 -23.91
N CYS A 367 22.68 -19.32 -23.44
CA CYS A 367 21.62 -18.32 -23.27
C CYS A 367 20.92 -17.99 -24.59
N GLU A 368 21.62 -18.09 -25.71
CA GLU A 368 21.07 -17.88 -27.04
C GLU A 368 20.14 -19.02 -27.44
N GLN A 369 20.56 -20.28 -27.26
CA GLN A 369 19.67 -21.44 -27.48
C GLN A 369 18.44 -21.42 -26.58
N ARG A 370 18.55 -20.90 -25.34
CA ARG A 370 17.41 -20.76 -24.43
C ARG A 370 16.49 -19.58 -24.80
N ARG A 371 17.02 -18.50 -25.37
CA ARG A 371 16.24 -17.39 -25.95
C ARG A 371 15.63 -17.73 -27.31
N ASN A 372 16.26 -18.68 -28.00
CA ASN A 372 15.81 -19.26 -29.26
C ASN A 372 15.13 -20.61 -29.01
N ASP A 373 14.62 -20.84 -27.80
CA ASP A 373 13.67 -21.90 -27.54
C ASP A 373 12.57 -21.77 -28.62
N PRO A 374 12.24 -22.84 -29.36
CA PRO A 374 11.16 -22.82 -30.36
C PRO A 374 9.89 -22.18 -29.81
N THR A 375 9.65 -22.30 -28.50
CA THR A 375 8.57 -21.64 -27.77
C THR A 375 8.70 -20.12 -27.72
N ASP A 376 9.89 -19.56 -27.41
CA ASP A 376 10.07 -18.10 -27.36
C ASP A 376 10.05 -17.48 -28.76
N THR A 377 10.54 -18.21 -29.77
CA THR A 377 10.43 -17.81 -31.18
C THR A 377 8.97 -17.81 -31.64
N LEU A 378 8.21 -18.87 -31.32
CA LEU A 378 6.79 -18.96 -31.62
C LEU A 378 6.00 -17.85 -30.91
N VAL A 379 6.29 -17.62 -29.62
CA VAL A 379 5.67 -16.53 -28.85
C VAL A 379 6.00 -15.19 -29.51
N LYS A 380 7.26 -14.92 -29.87
CA LYS A 380 7.64 -13.68 -30.55
C LYS A 380 6.92 -13.48 -31.88
N ALA A 381 6.76 -14.55 -32.65
CA ALA A 381 6.15 -14.56 -33.97
C ALA A 381 4.61 -14.39 -33.94
N THR A 382 3.95 -14.93 -32.91
CA THR A 382 2.48 -15.00 -32.82
C THR A 382 1.86 -13.94 -31.90
N SER A 383 2.66 -13.24 -31.11
CA SER A 383 2.18 -12.26 -30.13
C SER A 383 2.81 -10.87 -30.30
N LYS A 384 2.26 -9.86 -29.63
CA LYS A 384 2.80 -8.50 -29.57
C LYS A 384 2.92 -8.01 -28.12
N PRO A 385 3.94 -7.20 -27.79
CA PRO A 385 4.17 -6.73 -26.43
C PRO A 385 3.23 -5.56 -26.07
N CYS A 386 2.79 -5.53 -24.82
CA CYS A 386 2.17 -4.36 -24.22
C CYS A 386 3.17 -3.20 -24.16
N PRO A 387 2.81 -1.98 -24.62
CA PRO A 387 3.73 -0.84 -24.59
C PRO A 387 4.12 -0.37 -23.19
N ASN A 388 3.34 -0.73 -22.16
CA ASN A 388 3.59 -0.32 -20.78
C ASN A 388 4.51 -1.30 -20.03
N CYS A 389 4.16 -2.59 -20.00
CA CYS A 389 4.84 -3.58 -19.18
C CYS A 389 5.57 -4.68 -19.96
N GLY A 390 5.50 -4.67 -21.29
CA GLY A 390 6.14 -5.69 -22.14
C GLY A 390 5.44 -7.06 -22.17
N PHE A 391 4.37 -7.25 -21.38
CA PHE A 391 3.60 -8.50 -21.40
C PHE A 391 3.04 -8.77 -22.80
N ARG A 392 3.31 -9.96 -23.33
CA ARG A 392 2.96 -10.34 -24.70
C ARG A 392 1.57 -10.96 -24.78
N LEU A 393 0.81 -10.54 -25.79
CA LEU A 393 -0.56 -10.99 -26.02
C LEU A 393 -0.71 -11.47 -27.47
N THR A 394 -1.48 -12.54 -27.64
CA THR A 394 -1.84 -13.07 -28.97
C THR A 394 -3.21 -12.54 -29.36
N HIS A 395 -3.35 -12.14 -30.62
CA HIS A 395 -4.65 -11.77 -31.20
C HIS A 395 -4.78 -12.41 -32.59
N TYR A 396 -5.91 -13.04 -32.84
CA TYR A 396 -6.17 -13.74 -34.09
C TYR A 396 -7.00 -12.87 -35.04
N HIS A 397 -6.68 -12.98 -36.33
CA HIS A 397 -7.29 -12.17 -37.37
C HIS A 397 -8.80 -12.39 -37.42
N GLY A 398 -9.59 -11.35 -37.16
CA GLY A 398 -11.05 -11.37 -37.22
C GLY A 398 -11.78 -11.92 -35.99
N HIS A 399 -11.09 -12.13 -34.86
CA HIS A 399 -11.75 -12.63 -33.63
C HIS A 399 -12.35 -11.52 -32.76
N ALA A 400 -11.70 -10.36 -32.71
CA ALA A 400 -12.19 -9.20 -31.98
C ALA A 400 -11.51 -7.93 -32.51
N CYS A 401 -11.89 -6.78 -31.95
CA CYS A 401 -11.26 -5.51 -32.27
C CYS A 401 -9.78 -5.49 -31.85
N HIS A 402 -8.97 -4.64 -32.48
CA HIS A 402 -7.56 -4.43 -32.12
C HIS A 402 -7.39 -3.67 -30.80
N HIS A 403 -8.44 -3.12 -30.19
CA HIS A 403 -8.33 -2.51 -28.86
C HIS A 403 -8.21 -3.64 -27.81
N ILE A 404 -7.01 -3.79 -27.24
CA ILE A 404 -6.80 -4.78 -26.19
C ILE A 404 -7.49 -4.33 -24.91
N ALA A 405 -8.51 -5.12 -24.57
CA ALA A 405 -9.26 -5.10 -23.32
C ALA A 405 -9.92 -3.74 -23.01
N PRO A 406 -10.92 -3.30 -23.80
CA PRO A 406 -11.67 -2.06 -23.58
C PRO A 406 -12.37 -1.96 -22.22
N ALA A 407 -12.50 -3.07 -21.47
CA ALA A 407 -13.08 -3.10 -20.12
C ALA A 407 -12.06 -3.34 -18.97
N THR A 408 -10.90 -3.94 -19.25
CA THR A 408 -9.96 -4.40 -18.20
C THR A 408 -8.48 -4.11 -18.48
N GLY A 409 -8.11 -3.72 -19.71
CA GLY A 409 -6.74 -3.49 -20.16
C GLY A 409 -5.85 -4.75 -20.23
N CYS A 410 -4.56 -4.55 -20.48
CA CYS A 410 -3.55 -5.62 -20.49
C CYS A 410 -3.64 -6.47 -19.21
N LEU A 411 -3.71 -7.80 -19.34
CA LEU A 411 -3.90 -8.74 -18.22
C LEU A 411 -2.88 -8.59 -17.08
N ASN A 412 -1.69 -8.07 -17.36
CA ASN A 412 -0.65 -7.87 -16.35
C ASN A 412 -0.69 -6.47 -15.70
N CYS A 413 -0.97 -5.41 -16.45
CA CYS A 413 -0.82 -4.02 -15.95
C CYS A 413 -2.07 -3.15 -16.06
N GLY A 414 -3.14 -3.62 -16.69
CA GLY A 414 -4.38 -2.89 -16.93
C GLY A 414 -4.29 -1.81 -18.03
N ASN A 415 -3.18 -1.71 -18.77
CA ASN A 415 -3.04 -0.68 -19.80
C ASN A 415 -3.82 -1.03 -21.09
N HIS A 416 -4.58 -0.07 -21.61
CA HIS A 416 -5.31 -0.17 -22.87
C HIS A 416 -4.42 0.25 -24.05
N PHE A 417 -4.45 -0.52 -25.14
CA PHE A 417 -3.62 -0.23 -26.31
C PHE A 417 -4.17 -0.86 -27.59
N CYS A 418 -3.77 -0.32 -28.75
CA CYS A 418 -4.07 -0.91 -30.04
C CYS A 418 -3.07 -2.04 -30.36
N TYR A 419 -3.57 -3.25 -30.61
CA TYR A 419 -2.79 -4.42 -31.00
C TYR A 419 -2.04 -4.21 -32.32
N ALA A 420 -2.64 -3.49 -33.27
CA ALA A 420 -2.04 -3.30 -34.58
C ALA A 420 -0.71 -2.54 -34.49
N CYS A 421 -0.70 -1.39 -33.79
CA CYS A 421 0.49 -0.53 -33.70
C CYS A 421 1.19 -0.51 -32.34
N CYS A 422 0.71 -1.27 -31.35
CA CYS A 422 1.22 -1.30 -29.98
C CYS A 422 1.27 0.08 -29.29
N LYS A 423 0.34 1.00 -29.59
CA LYS A 423 0.30 2.33 -28.95
C LYS A 423 -0.79 2.40 -27.88
N PRO A 424 -0.54 3.08 -26.74
CA PRO A 424 -1.55 3.30 -25.71
C PRO A 424 -2.80 3.96 -26.29
N CYS A 425 -3.96 3.60 -25.76
CA CYS A 425 -5.26 4.13 -26.17
C CYS A 425 -6.11 4.42 -24.92
N PRO A 426 -6.95 5.47 -24.91
CA PRO A 426 -7.89 5.69 -23.81
C PRO A 426 -8.93 4.56 -23.72
N PRO A 427 -9.50 4.30 -22.53
CA PRO A 427 -10.65 3.42 -22.39
C PRO A 427 -11.78 3.92 -23.32
N ASN A 428 -12.28 3.06 -24.19
CA ASN A 428 -13.32 3.35 -25.20
C ASN A 428 -12.93 4.23 -26.39
N ALA A 429 -11.65 4.57 -26.59
CA ALA A 429 -11.23 5.34 -27.76
C ALA A 429 -10.07 4.67 -28.50
N HIS A 430 -10.04 4.84 -29.82
CA HIS A 430 -8.95 4.41 -30.66
C HIS A 430 -8.15 5.63 -31.11
N ALA A 431 -7.07 5.95 -30.39
CA ALA A 431 -6.30 7.19 -30.60
C ALA A 431 -5.30 7.12 -31.77
N CYS A 432 -5.31 6.05 -32.57
CA CYS A 432 -4.37 5.87 -33.69
C CYS A 432 -5.09 5.67 -35.02
N LYS A 433 -4.36 5.83 -36.13
CA LYS A 433 -4.88 5.72 -37.51
C LYS A 433 -5.12 4.28 -37.99
N CYS A 434 -4.90 3.27 -37.13
CA CYS A 434 -5.17 1.88 -37.48
C CYS A 434 -6.68 1.61 -37.57
N THR A 435 -7.06 0.57 -38.31
CA THR A 435 -8.45 0.10 -38.30
C THR A 435 -8.77 -0.56 -36.96
N MET A 436 -10.01 -0.41 -36.50
CA MET A 436 -10.45 -1.03 -35.24
C MET A 436 -10.60 -2.55 -35.37
N PHE A 437 -10.88 -3.06 -36.57
CA PHE A 437 -11.02 -4.48 -36.87
C PHE A 437 -10.11 -4.90 -38.02
N CYS A 438 -9.88 -6.21 -38.13
CA CYS A 438 -9.20 -6.82 -39.27
C CYS A 438 -10.01 -6.62 -40.56
N THR A 439 -9.33 -6.52 -41.70
CA THR A 439 -9.98 -6.40 -43.02
C THR A 439 -9.89 -7.72 -43.76
N ASN A 440 -11.02 -8.33 -44.12
CA ASN A 440 -10.99 -9.63 -44.80
C ASN A 440 -10.68 -9.52 -46.31
N SER A 441 -10.95 -8.35 -46.91
CA SER A 441 -10.74 -8.11 -48.33
C SER A 441 -9.27 -8.27 -48.72
N ARG A 442 -9.04 -9.06 -49.78
CA ARG A 442 -7.72 -9.31 -50.38
C ARG A 442 -6.67 -9.78 -49.38
N ILE A 443 -7.06 -10.56 -48.36
CA ILE A 443 -6.16 -11.02 -47.31
C ILE A 443 -4.93 -11.76 -47.84
N LEU A 444 -5.08 -12.52 -48.93
CA LEU A 444 -3.99 -13.27 -49.57
C LEU A 444 -2.84 -12.34 -50.02
N ASP A 445 -3.17 -11.14 -50.49
CA ASP A 445 -2.19 -10.13 -50.95
C ASP A 445 -1.43 -9.49 -49.78
N HIS A 446 -1.97 -9.62 -48.56
CA HIS A 446 -1.43 -9.01 -47.35
C HIS A 446 -0.89 -10.03 -46.36
N LEU A 447 -0.79 -11.30 -46.74
CA LEU A 447 -0.31 -12.35 -45.87
C LEU A 447 1.23 -12.48 -45.97
N THR A 448 1.91 -12.40 -44.84
CA THR A 448 3.33 -12.80 -44.75
C THR A 448 3.43 -14.14 -44.04
N LEU A 449 4.28 -15.04 -44.55
CA LEU A 449 4.48 -16.38 -43.98
C LEU A 449 5.63 -16.43 -42.98
N ASP A 450 6.61 -15.54 -43.08
CA ASP A 450 7.79 -15.51 -42.22
C ASP A 450 7.66 -14.50 -41.05
N PRO A 451 8.06 -14.84 -39.81
CA PRO A 451 8.33 -16.20 -39.31
C PRO A 451 7.05 -17.02 -39.03
N PHE A 452 5.86 -16.42 -39.20
CA PHE A 452 4.57 -17.08 -39.00
C PHE A 452 3.46 -16.40 -39.82
N PRO A 453 2.48 -17.16 -40.38
CA PRO A 453 1.36 -16.62 -41.16
C PRO A 453 0.54 -15.55 -40.43
N ARG A 454 0.61 -14.30 -40.93
CA ARG A 454 -0.11 -13.15 -40.37
C ARG A 454 -0.43 -12.09 -41.42
N ASP A 455 -1.46 -11.31 -41.17
CA ASP A 455 -1.79 -10.13 -41.98
C ASP A 455 -0.78 -9.01 -41.72
N THR A 456 -0.13 -8.49 -42.75
CA THR A 456 0.86 -7.41 -42.67
C THR A 456 0.26 -6.06 -42.25
N ARG A 457 -1.05 -5.83 -42.48
CA ARG A 457 -1.73 -4.56 -42.18
C ARG A 457 -1.99 -4.37 -40.68
N CYS A 458 -2.31 -5.45 -39.97
CA CYS A 458 -2.61 -5.42 -38.54
C CYS A 458 -1.67 -6.28 -37.68
N GLY A 459 -0.90 -7.18 -38.29
CA GLY A 459 -0.03 -8.14 -37.62
C GLY A 459 -0.76 -9.24 -36.86
N CYS A 460 -2.05 -9.47 -37.11
CA CYS A 460 -2.80 -10.55 -36.48
C CYS A 460 -2.50 -11.89 -37.16
N ALA A 461 -2.25 -12.93 -36.36
CA ALA A 461 -1.99 -14.28 -36.86
C ALA A 461 -3.29 -14.96 -37.30
N LEU A 462 -3.18 -15.96 -38.18
CA LEU A 462 -4.31 -16.82 -38.52
C LEU A 462 -4.64 -17.77 -37.36
N CYS A 463 -5.92 -17.98 -37.06
CA CYS A 463 -6.32 -18.84 -35.94
C CYS A 463 -6.05 -20.32 -36.25
N PRO A 464 -5.37 -21.06 -35.37
CA PRO A 464 -5.12 -22.49 -35.55
C PRO A 464 -6.32 -23.38 -35.17
N ASP A 465 -7.28 -22.82 -34.44
CA ASP A 465 -8.40 -23.58 -33.85
C ASP A 465 -9.72 -23.41 -34.62
N CYS A 466 -9.84 -22.38 -35.46
CA CYS A 466 -10.99 -22.24 -36.35
C CYS A 466 -10.86 -23.20 -37.54
N ASP A 467 -11.99 -23.59 -38.11
CA ASP A 467 -12.07 -24.32 -39.39
C ASP A 467 -13.24 -23.75 -40.23
N LYS A 468 -13.35 -24.15 -41.51
CA LYS A 468 -14.44 -23.68 -42.40
C LYS A 468 -15.79 -23.97 -41.75
N LEU A 469 -16.58 -22.91 -41.53
CA LEU A 469 -17.88 -22.95 -40.84
C LEU A 469 -17.84 -23.51 -39.40
N LYS A 470 -16.66 -23.57 -38.76
CA LYS A 470 -16.46 -24.08 -37.39
C LYS A 470 -15.64 -23.07 -36.57
N PRO A 471 -16.28 -22.06 -35.96
CA PRO A 471 -15.60 -21.10 -35.10
C PRO A 471 -15.09 -21.78 -33.82
N CYS A 472 -13.94 -21.34 -33.33
CA CYS A 472 -13.49 -21.69 -31.99
C CYS A 472 -14.27 -20.89 -30.92
N GLN A 473 -14.08 -21.24 -29.64
CA GLN A 473 -14.78 -20.60 -28.52
C GLN A 473 -14.60 -19.07 -28.38
N HIS A 474 -13.62 -18.50 -29.10
CA HIS A 474 -13.30 -17.06 -29.08
C HIS A 474 -13.55 -16.38 -30.42
N CYS A 475 -14.31 -17.00 -31.33
CA CYS A 475 -14.61 -16.50 -32.66
C CYS A 475 -16.13 -16.48 -32.87
N ASP A 476 -16.64 -15.45 -33.53
CA ASP A 476 -18.05 -15.32 -33.91
C ASP A 476 -18.36 -15.90 -35.32
N GLY A 477 -17.34 -16.46 -35.98
CA GLY A 477 -17.42 -16.98 -37.35
C GLY A 477 -17.00 -15.99 -38.43
N GLY A 478 -16.70 -14.73 -38.10
CA GLY A 478 -16.31 -13.69 -39.06
C GLY A 478 -14.85 -13.74 -39.54
N CYS A 479 -14.04 -14.65 -39.01
CA CYS A 479 -12.62 -14.73 -39.35
C CYS A 479 -12.38 -15.38 -40.73
N VAL A 480 -11.27 -15.03 -41.37
CA VAL A 480 -10.90 -15.54 -42.71
C VAL A 480 -10.76 -17.06 -42.80
N VAL A 481 -10.55 -17.75 -41.68
CA VAL A 481 -10.52 -19.21 -41.58
C VAL A 481 -11.94 -19.79 -41.59
N CYS A 482 -12.85 -19.22 -40.78
CA CYS A 482 -14.26 -19.64 -40.73
C CYS A 482 -14.97 -19.42 -42.07
N LEU A 483 -14.64 -18.32 -42.75
CA LEU A 483 -15.13 -17.99 -44.08
C LEU A 483 -14.53 -18.88 -45.20
N GLY A 484 -13.55 -19.73 -44.88
CA GLY A 484 -12.90 -20.61 -45.85
C GLY A 484 -11.96 -19.90 -46.85
N ILE A 485 -11.66 -18.62 -46.63
CA ILE A 485 -10.77 -17.83 -47.49
C ILE A 485 -9.33 -18.33 -47.39
N VAL A 486 -8.93 -18.77 -46.18
CA VAL A 486 -7.63 -19.41 -45.91
C VAL A 486 -7.84 -20.65 -45.04
N ARG A 487 -6.95 -21.64 -45.15
CA ARG A 487 -6.89 -22.75 -44.19
C ARG A 487 -6.53 -22.28 -42.78
N LYS A 488 -6.81 -23.12 -41.78
CA LYS A 488 -6.44 -22.87 -40.39
C LYS A 488 -4.94 -22.60 -40.23
N GLY A 489 -4.62 -21.71 -39.29
CA GLY A 489 -3.25 -21.34 -38.97
C GLY A 489 -2.43 -22.53 -38.44
N PRO A 490 -1.10 -22.48 -38.56
CA PRO A 490 -0.21 -23.50 -37.99
C PRO A 490 -0.23 -23.44 -36.45
N LYS A 491 0.12 -24.54 -35.76
CA LYS A 491 0.16 -24.57 -34.28
C LYS A 491 1.55 -24.33 -33.69
N ASN A 492 2.58 -24.59 -34.48
CA ASN A 492 3.98 -24.47 -34.11
C ASN A 492 4.79 -23.94 -35.32
N LEU A 493 6.10 -23.76 -35.16
CA LEU A 493 6.96 -23.24 -36.22
C LEU A 493 7.21 -24.25 -37.35
N ASP A 494 7.22 -25.54 -37.05
CA ASP A 494 7.42 -26.60 -38.05
C ASP A 494 6.22 -26.69 -39.01
N ASP A 495 5.01 -26.63 -38.46
CA ASP A 495 3.76 -26.50 -39.20
C ASP A 495 3.74 -25.22 -40.04
N ALA A 496 4.32 -24.13 -39.52
CA ALA A 496 4.35 -22.84 -40.20
C ALA A 496 5.29 -22.85 -41.42
N ALA A 497 6.43 -23.55 -41.33
CA ALA A 497 7.38 -23.66 -42.43
C ALA A 497 6.81 -24.39 -43.66
N SER A 498 5.88 -25.33 -43.43
CA SER A 498 5.19 -26.07 -44.49
C SER A 498 3.79 -25.51 -44.82
N TRP A 499 3.40 -24.40 -44.18
CA TRP A 499 2.08 -23.82 -44.36
C TRP A 499 2.01 -23.00 -45.65
N HIS A 500 0.95 -23.20 -46.43
CA HIS A 500 0.68 -22.44 -47.64
C HIS A 500 -0.75 -21.88 -47.64
N PRO A 501 -0.97 -20.67 -48.18
CA PRO A 501 -2.30 -20.09 -48.28
C PRO A 501 -3.07 -20.73 -49.43
N THR A 502 -3.73 -21.86 -49.16
CA THR A 502 -4.73 -22.43 -50.07
C THR A 502 -6.13 -22.13 -49.55
N ALA A 503 -7.02 -21.73 -50.46
CA ALA A 503 -8.44 -21.72 -50.20
C ALA A 503 -8.91 -23.15 -49.96
N ILE A 504 -9.82 -23.36 -49.00
CA ILE A 504 -10.43 -24.66 -48.79
C ILE A 504 -11.47 -24.85 -49.91
N SER A 505 -11.12 -25.66 -50.92
CA SER A 505 -12.03 -26.12 -51.98
C SER A 505 -13.34 -26.62 -51.37
#